data_AF-A0A127PBG7-F1
#
_entry.id   AF-A0A127PBG7-F1
#
_cell.length_a   1.000
_cell.length_b   1.000
_cell.length_c   1.000
_cell.angle_alpha   90.00
_cell.angle_beta   90.00
_cell.angle_gamma   90.00
#
_symmetry.space_group_name_H-M   'P 1'
#
loop_
_entity.id
_entity.type
_entity.pdbx_description
1 polymer ?
#
loop_
_entity_poly.entity_id
_entity_poly.type
_entity_poly.pdbx_seq_one_letter_code
_entity_poly.pdbx_strand_id
1 'polypeptide(L)'
;MAIKYIQTPEKLAENELRDTRLALYQSERQLLEAEMRVDYYRNVLGFLEAIAADGVESVADSQRPKHSPQPQGPQRLTPDLNSYRGAA
;
A
#
# COMPACT_ATOMS: atom_id res chain seq x y z
N MET A 1 27.67 17.55 47.95
CA MET A 1 28.37 17.48 46.66
C MET A 1 27.35 17.22 45.55
N ALA A 2 26.87 18.28 44.90
CA ALA A 2 25.91 18.19 43.80
C ALA A 2 26.53 18.85 42.56
N ILE A 3 27.39 18.10 41.87
CA ILE A 3 27.99 18.51 40.58
C ILE A 3 27.70 17.46 39.50
N LYS A 4 26.61 16.68 39.66
CA LYS A 4 26.31 15.52 38.79
C LYS A 4 25.41 15.81 37.59
N TYR A 5 24.96 17.05 37.37
CA TYR A 5 24.09 17.39 36.24
C TYR A 5 24.46 18.72 35.58
N ILE A 6 25.75 18.94 35.33
CA ILE A 6 26.12 19.96 34.34
C ILE A 6 25.93 19.30 32.98
N GLN A 7 24.86 19.65 32.28
CA GLN A 7 24.71 19.33 30.86
C GLN A 7 25.87 20.02 30.16
N THR A 8 26.88 19.25 29.80
CA THR A 8 27.99 19.78 29.02
C THR A 8 27.47 20.12 27.62
N PRO A 9 28.05 21.13 26.95
CA PRO A 9 27.60 21.52 25.61
C PRO A 9 27.65 20.35 24.62
N GLU A 10 28.56 19.40 24.80
CA GLU A 10 28.63 18.17 23.99
C GLU A 10 27.41 17.28 24.20
N LYS A 11 26.94 17.14 25.45
CA LYS A 11 25.73 16.36 25.76
C LYS A 11 24.46 17.03 25.25
N LEU A 12 24.43 18.36 25.24
CA LEU A 12 23.34 19.12 24.63
C LEU A 12 23.31 18.89 23.11
N ALA A 13 24.46 19.05 22.44
CA ALA A 13 24.58 18.82 21.01
C ALA A 13 24.26 17.37 20.61
N GLU A 14 24.67 16.38 21.41
CA GLU A 14 24.33 14.97 21.18
C GLU A 14 22.83 14.72 21.25
N ASN A 15 22.14 15.32 22.23
CA ASN A 15 20.69 15.19 22.37
C ASN A 15 19.96 15.89 21.22
N GLU A 16 20.34 17.13 20.88
CA GLU A 16 19.76 17.85 19.74
C GLU A 16 19.96 17.10 18.43
N LEU A 17 21.13 16.49 18.23
CA LEU A 17 21.39 15.66 17.05
C LEU A 17 20.48 14.42 17.00
N ARG A 18 20.21 13.79 18.14
CA ARG A 18 19.29 12.66 18.22
C ARG A 18 17.86 13.08 17.92
N ASP A 19 17.42 14.18 18.50
CA ASP A 19 16.06 14.69 18.33
C ASP A 19 15.81 15.14 16.89
N THR A 20 16.76 15.86 16.29
CA THR A 20 16.69 16.26 14.86
C THR A 20 16.69 15.06 13.92
N ARG A 21 17.49 14.02 14.19
CA ARG A 21 17.46 12.79 13.39
C ARG A 21 16.11 12.07 13.48
N LEU A 22 15.52 12.01 14.67
CA LEU A 22 14.19 11.43 14.85
C LEU A 22 13.12 12.25 14.12
N ALA A 23 13.17 13.58 14.22
CA ALA A 23 12.26 14.48 13.53
C ALA A 23 12.36 14.34 12.00
N LEU A 24 13.58 14.22 11.46
CA LEU A 24 13.81 13.97 10.03
C LEU A 24 13.18 12.65 9.59
N TYR A 25 13.41 11.56 10.33
CA TYR A 25 12.80 10.26 9.98
C TYR A 25 11.26 10.32 10.00
N GLN A 26 10.68 11.04 10.95
CA GLN A 26 9.24 11.22 11.03
C GLN A 26 8.70 12.03 9.84
N SER A 27 9.38 13.11 9.45
CA SER A 27 8.95 13.93 8.31
C SER A 27 9.09 13.19 6.98
N GLU A 28 10.16 12.41 6.80
CA GLU A 28 10.34 11.53 5.62
C GLU A 28 9.20 10.51 5.50
N ARG A 29 8.82 9.89 6.61
CA ARG A 29 7.67 8.97 6.64
C ARG A 29 6.37 9.66 6.28
N GLN A 30 6.12 10.85 6.81
CA GLN A 30 4.92 11.62 6.50
C GLN A 30 4.88 12.04 5.03
N LEU A 31 6.03 12.41 4.46
CA LEU A 31 6.15 12.75 3.05
C LEU A 31 5.77 11.56 2.16
N LEU A 32 6.35 10.38 2.43
CA LEU A 32 6.02 9.16 1.68
C LEU A 32 4.54 8.81 1.76
N GLU A 33 3.92 8.95 2.94
CA GLU A 33 2.49 8.72 3.10
C GLU A 33 1.65 9.74 2.32
N ALA A 34 2.04 11.01 2.33
CA ALA A 34 1.37 12.06 1.58
C ALA A 34 1.46 11.81 0.06
N GLU A 35 2.62 11.39 -0.44
CA GLU A 35 2.81 11.02 -1.84
C GLU A 35 1.86 9.89 -2.26
N MET A 36 1.80 8.80 -1.47
CA MET A 36 0.85 7.70 -1.73
C MET A 36 -0.61 8.17 -1.74
N ARG A 37 -1.00 9.07 -0.82
CA ARG A 37 -2.37 9.62 -0.79
C ARG A 37 -2.65 10.46 -2.03
N VAL A 38 -1.71 11.29 -2.46
CA VAL A 38 -1.86 12.11 -3.67
C VAL A 38 -2.06 11.23 -4.90
N ASP A 39 -1.23 10.19 -5.07
CA ASP A 39 -1.34 9.28 -6.21
C ASP A 39 -2.68 8.51 -6.19
N TYR A 40 -3.12 8.07 -5.02
CA TYR A 40 -4.44 7.46 -4.86
C TYR A 40 -5.56 8.41 -5.31
N TYR A 41 -5.56 9.65 -4.82
CA TYR A 41 -6.62 10.60 -5.18
C TYR A 41 -6.57 11.02 -6.64
N ARG A 42 -5.39 11.15 -7.23
CA ARG A 42 -5.24 11.37 -8.68
C ARG A 42 -5.86 10.24 -9.49
N ASN A 43 -5.62 8.99 -9.10
CA ASN A 43 -6.21 7.83 -9.76
C ASN A 43 -7.73 7.80 -9.61
N VAL A 44 -8.25 8.10 -8.42
CA VAL A 44 -9.70 8.19 -8.18
C VAL A 44 -10.34 9.29 -9.03
N LEU A 45 -9.72 10.48 -9.09
CA LEU A 45 -10.22 11.57 -9.91
C LEU A 45 -10.24 11.20 -11.39
N GLY A 46 -9.13 10.66 -11.92
CA GLY A 46 -9.08 10.23 -13.32
C GLY A 46 -10.11 9.14 -13.65
N PHE A 47 -10.36 8.21 -12.72
CA PHE A 47 -11.41 7.21 -12.88
C PHE A 47 -12.81 7.84 -12.93
N LEU A 48 -13.12 8.79 -12.05
CA LEU A 48 -14.41 9.47 -12.03
C LEU A 48 -14.61 10.36 -13.27
N GLU A 49 -13.55 11.04 -13.72
CA GLU A 49 -13.55 11.81 -14.96
C GLU A 49 -13.83 10.92 -16.19
N ALA A 50 -13.20 9.74 -16.26
CA ALA A 50 -13.46 8.77 -17.31
C ALA A 50 -14.91 8.27 -17.28
N ILE A 51 -15.48 7.99 -16.09
CA ILE A 51 -16.89 7.61 -15.96
C ILE A 51 -17.80 8.74 -16.46
N ALA A 52 -17.49 9.98 -16.11
CA ALA A 52 -18.28 11.13 -16.51
C ALA A 52 -18.25 11.35 -18.03
N ALA A 53 -17.13 11.05 -18.69
CA ALA A 53 -16.97 11.19 -20.14
C ALA A 53 -17.56 10.01 -20.93
N ASP A 54 -17.23 8.78 -20.54
CA ASP A 54 -17.42 7.56 -21.36
C ASP A 54 -18.50 6.62 -20.80
N GLY A 55 -19.03 6.89 -19.61
CA GLY A 55 -19.98 6.03 -18.91
C GLY A 55 -19.31 4.88 -18.15
N VAL A 56 -20.05 4.32 -17.19
CA VAL A 56 -19.54 3.31 -16.24
C VAL A 56 -19.14 2.02 -16.95
N GLU A 57 -19.94 1.57 -17.92
CA GLU A 57 -19.78 0.30 -18.63
C GLU A 57 -18.48 0.30 -19.47
N SER A 58 -18.22 1.40 -20.19
CA SER A 58 -17.03 1.55 -21.04
C SER A 58 -15.72 1.50 -20.23
N VAL A 59 -15.71 2.21 -19.09
CA VAL A 59 -14.55 2.23 -18.18
C VAL A 59 -14.36 0.87 -17.51
N ALA A 60 -15.44 0.19 -17.11
CA ALA A 60 -15.38 -1.13 -16.49
C ALA A 60 -14.82 -2.21 -17.45
N ASP A 61 -15.24 -2.19 -18.72
CA ASP A 61 -14.72 -3.10 -19.74
C ASP A 61 -13.25 -2.84 -20.07
N SER A 62 -12.83 -1.57 -20.05
CA SER A 62 -11.43 -1.17 -20.30
C SER A 62 -10.48 -1.57 -19.15
N GLN A 63 -10.98 -1.59 -17.91
CA GLN A 63 -10.26 -2.01 -16.71
C GLN A 63 -10.19 -3.54 -16.56
N ARG A 64 -11.02 -4.30 -17.27
CA ARG A 64 -10.98 -5.75 -17.22
C ARG A 64 -9.62 -6.22 -17.73
N PRO A 65 -8.83 -6.97 -16.93
CA PRO A 65 -7.58 -7.52 -17.40
C PRO A 65 -7.89 -8.34 -18.65
N LYS A 66 -7.32 -7.95 -19.79
CA LYS A 66 -7.39 -8.78 -21.00
C LYS A 66 -6.81 -10.13 -20.57
N HIS A 67 -7.64 -11.18 -20.55
CA HIS A 67 -7.17 -12.53 -20.28
C HIS A 67 -6.04 -12.84 -21.27
N SER A 68 -4.79 -12.61 -20.88
CA SER A 68 -3.68 -13.39 -21.38
C SER A 68 -4.02 -14.84 -21.02
N PRO A 69 -3.89 -15.80 -21.95
CA PRO A 69 -4.13 -17.20 -21.63
C PRO A 69 -3.26 -17.54 -20.42
N GLN A 70 -3.94 -17.84 -19.32
CA GLN A 70 -3.33 -18.16 -18.04
C GLN A 70 -2.35 -19.33 -18.25
N PRO A 71 -1.06 -19.23 -17.87
CA PRO A 71 -0.25 -20.43 -17.78
C PRO A 71 -0.93 -21.34 -16.76
N GLN A 72 -1.36 -22.51 -17.22
CA GLN A 72 -2.03 -23.52 -16.42
C GLN A 72 -1.12 -23.89 -15.24
N GLY A 73 -1.36 -23.31 -14.08
CA GLY A 73 -0.83 -23.84 -12.83
C GLY A 73 -1.35 -25.27 -12.64
N PRO A 74 -0.61 -26.14 -11.94
CA PRO A 74 -0.93 -27.55 -11.85
C PRO A 74 -2.37 -27.74 -11.33
N GLN A 75 -3.21 -28.37 -12.15
CA GLN A 75 -4.59 -28.68 -11.81
C GLN A 75 -4.59 -29.54 -10.56
N ARG A 76 -5.06 -28.99 -9.43
CA ARG A 76 -5.48 -29.83 -8.31
C ARG A 76 -6.72 -30.58 -8.77
N LEU A 77 -6.54 -31.86 -9.09
CA LEU A 77 -7.61 -32.84 -9.22
C LEU A 77 -8.35 -32.90 -7.88
N THR A 78 -9.44 -32.14 -7.75
CA THR A 78 -10.43 -32.37 -6.71
C THR A 78 -11.23 -33.60 -7.11
N PRO A 79 -11.34 -34.64 -6.26
CA PRO A 79 -12.19 -35.78 -6.56
C PRO A 79 -13.65 -35.34 -6.67
N ASP A 80 -14.34 -35.81 -7.71
CA ASP A 80 -15.73 -35.49 -8.00
C ASP A 80 -16.67 -36.07 -6.93
N LEU A 81 -17.35 -35.18 -6.19
CA LEU A 81 -18.35 -35.54 -5.18
C LEU A 81 -19.56 -36.30 -5.76
N ASN A 82 -19.76 -36.32 -7.09
CA ASN A 82 -20.84 -37.10 -7.71
C ASN A 82 -20.60 -38.62 -7.68
N SER A 83 -19.39 -39.09 -7.37
CA SER A 83 -19.09 -40.53 -7.32
C SER A 83 -19.77 -41.28 -6.15
N TYR A 84 -20.31 -40.56 -5.16
CA TYR A 84 -20.99 -41.15 -4.00
C TYR A 84 -22.52 -41.16 -4.10
N ARG A 85 -23.10 -40.64 -5.20
CA ARG A 85 -24.55 -40.67 -5.43
C ARG A 85 -24.91 -41.81 -6.38
N GLY A 86 -24.88 -43.04 -5.89
CA GLY A 86 -25.35 -44.18 -6.67
C GLY A 86 -24.99 -45.55 -6.10
N ALA A 87 -25.61 -45.93 -4.98
CA ALA A 87 -25.86 -47.33 -4.63
C ALA A 87 -27.02 -47.37 -3.62
N ALA A 88 -28.23 -47.44 -4.14
CA ALA A 88 -29.41 -47.92 -3.43
C ALA A 88 -29.81 -49.26 -4.09
#